data_AF-A0A7C5L957-F1
#
_entry.id   AF-A0A7C5L957-F1
#
_cell.length_a   1.000
_cell.length_b   1.000
_cell.length_c   1.000
_cell.angle_alpha   90.00
_cell.angle_beta   90.00
_cell.angle_gamma   90.00
#
_symmetry.space_group_name_H-M   'P 1'
#
loop_
_entity.id
_entity.type
_entity.pdbx_description
1 polymer ?
#
loop_
_entity_poly.entity_id
_entity_poly.type
_entity_poly.pdbx_seq_one_letter_code
_entity_poly.pdbx_strand_id
1 'polypeptide(L)'
;MKCPGQDTRYWKPDDIFEVPCPVCKNPIEFFKNDGLRKCKKCGSLIKNPKIPQDCAQWCPHAKDCIGISPEQKDVGETQPQNEKK
;
A
#
# COMPACT_ATOMS: atom_id res chain seq x y z
N MET A 1 -13.39 -14.81 -0.33
CA MET A 1 -12.76 -14.72 1.00
C MET A 1 -12.46 -13.24 1.26
N LYS A 2 -12.77 -12.69 2.44
CA LYS A 2 -12.52 -11.27 2.77
C LYS A 2 -11.16 -11.15 3.43
N CYS A 3 -10.32 -10.24 2.97
CA CYS A 3 -9.06 -9.96 3.64
C CYS A 3 -9.34 -9.46 5.07
N PRO A 4 -8.67 -9.99 6.09
CA PRO A 4 -8.90 -9.61 7.49
C PRO A 4 -8.70 -8.10 7.73
N GLY A 5 -7.86 -7.44 6.92
CA GLY A 5 -7.66 -5.98 6.95
C GLY A 5 -8.71 -5.14 6.22
N GLN A 6 -9.69 -5.76 5.54
CA GLN A 6 -10.76 -5.08 4.81
C GLN A 6 -12.06 -4.96 5.63
N ASP A 7 -12.06 -5.45 6.88
CA ASP A 7 -13.21 -5.24 7.77
C ASP A 7 -13.21 -3.80 8.29
N THR A 8 -14.10 -2.99 7.70
CA THR A 8 -14.24 -1.56 8.00
C THR A 8 -14.73 -1.29 9.41
N ARG A 9 -15.26 -2.29 10.13
CA ARG A 9 -15.78 -2.14 11.50
C ARG A 9 -14.67 -1.82 12.51
N TYR A 10 -13.44 -2.21 12.21
CA TYR A 10 -12.28 -1.99 13.09
C TYR A 10 -11.38 -0.85 12.60
N TRP A 11 -11.82 -0.08 11.58
CA TRP A 11 -11.03 1.01 11.05
C TRP A 11 -11.06 2.21 12.00
N LYS A 12 -9.88 2.75 12.26
CA LYS A 12 -9.65 3.98 12.98
C LYS A 12 -9.55 5.13 11.98
N PRO A 13 -9.70 6.39 12.42
CA PRO A 13 -9.48 7.55 11.56
C PRO A 13 -8.08 7.55 10.91
N ASP A 14 -7.08 6.99 11.58
CA ASP A 14 -5.70 6.87 11.09
C ASP A 14 -5.53 5.83 9.96
N ASP A 15 -6.52 4.96 9.73
CA ASP A 15 -6.51 3.98 8.64
C ASP A 15 -6.82 4.60 7.27
N ILE A 16 -7.17 5.89 7.24
CA ILE A 16 -7.37 6.69 6.03
C ILE A 16 -6.36 7.85 6.09
N PHE A 17 -5.62 8.05 5.02
CA PHE A 17 -4.66 9.15 4.94
C PHE A 17 -4.60 9.72 3.53
N GLU A 18 -4.20 10.97 3.45
CA GLU A 18 -4.08 11.70 2.19
C GLU A 18 -2.62 11.73 1.75
N VAL A 19 -2.38 11.39 0.48
CA VAL A 19 -1.06 11.50 -0.15
C VAL A 19 -1.18 12.43 -1.35
N PRO A 20 -0.27 13.41 -1.51
CA PRO A 20 -0.27 14.25 -2.69
C PRO A 20 0.10 13.42 -3.93
N CYS A 21 -0.68 13.56 -5.00
CA CYS A 21 -0.38 12.94 -6.28
C CYS A 21 1.00 13.40 -6.79
N PRO A 22 1.93 12.49 -7.12
CA PRO A 22 3.25 12.88 -7.63
C PRO A 22 3.17 13.57 -9.01
N VAL A 23 2.07 13.40 -9.74
CA VAL A 23 1.88 13.98 -11.09
C VAL A 23 1.22 15.35 -11.03
N CYS A 24 0.11 15.48 -10.31
CA CYS A 24 -0.71 16.71 -10.32
C CYS A 24 -0.86 17.40 -8.96
N LYS A 25 -0.19 16.90 -7.92
CA LYS A 25 -0.21 17.39 -6.52
C LYS A 25 -1.59 17.39 -5.84
N ASN A 26 -2.61 16.83 -6.48
CA ASN A 26 -3.93 16.70 -5.87
C ASN A 26 -3.88 15.75 -4.67
N PRO A 27 -4.54 16.07 -3.54
CA PRO A 27 -4.67 15.11 -2.44
C PRO A 27 -5.42 13.88 -2.93
N ILE A 28 -4.88 12.69 -2.64
CA ILE A 28 -5.51 11.41 -2.91
C ILE A 28 -5.70 10.70 -1.58
N GLU A 29 -6.95 10.38 -1.26
CA GLU A 29 -7.29 9.57 -0.10
C GLU A 29 -6.97 8.10 -0.38
N PHE A 30 -6.08 7.56 0.45
CA PHE A 30 -5.71 6.15 0.51
C PHE A 30 -6.24 5.51 1.78
N PHE A 31 -6.63 4.25 1.66
CA PHE A 31 -6.97 3.39 2.79
C PHE A 31 -5.79 2.47 3.08
N LYS A 32 -5.63 2.03 4.34
CA LYS A 32 -4.58 1.09 4.77
C LYS A 32 -4.40 -0.14 3.86
N ASN A 33 -5.48 -0.60 3.23
CA ASN A 33 -5.57 -1.82 2.44
C ASN A 33 -5.62 -1.57 0.93
N ASP A 34 -5.72 -0.30 0.51
CA ASP A 34 -5.79 0.06 -0.90
C ASP A 34 -4.37 0.10 -1.45
N GLY A 35 -4.03 -0.79 -2.38
CA GLY A 35 -2.66 -0.86 -2.92
C GLY A 35 -2.39 0.16 -4.03
N LEU A 36 -3.41 0.49 -4.82
CA LEU A 36 -3.32 1.30 -6.03
C LEU A 36 -4.59 2.14 -6.17
N ARG A 37 -4.44 3.47 -6.11
CA ARG A 37 -5.53 4.41 -6.39
C ARG A 37 -5.33 5.12 -7.70
N LYS A 38 -6.42 5.30 -8.44
CA LYS A 38 -6.46 6.24 -9.56
C LYS A 38 -6.65 7.67 -9.03
N CYS A 39 -5.80 8.59 -9.43
CA CYS A 39 -5.98 10.01 -9.13
C CYS A 39 -7.26 10.54 -9.82
N LYS A 40 -8.17 11.16 -9.06
CA LYS A 40 -9.41 11.75 -9.61
C LYS A 40 -9.16 12.94 -10.54
N LYS A 41 -8.01 13.60 -10.44
CA LYS A 41 -7.67 14.80 -11.23
C LYS A 41 -6.93 14.49 -12.53
N CYS A 42 -5.86 13.70 -12.47
CA CYS A 42 -5.04 13.40 -13.66
C CYS A 42 -5.22 11.98 -14.22
N GLY A 43 -5.91 11.09 -13.49
CA GLY A 43 -6.12 9.71 -13.92
C GLY A 43 -4.93 8.76 -13.76
N SER A 44 -3.79 9.23 -13.24
CA SER A 44 -2.62 8.39 -12.99
C SER A 44 -2.86 7.38 -11.87
N LEU A 45 -2.35 6.16 -12.02
CA LEU A 45 -2.35 5.14 -10.97
C LEU A 45 -1.23 5.40 -9.98
N ILE A 46 -1.58 5.67 -8.73
CA ILE A 46 -0.66 5.98 -7.65
C ILE A 46 -0.64 4.79 -6.68
N LYS A 47 0.55 4.30 -6.38
CA LYS A 47 0.76 3.23 -5.39
C LYS A 47 0.67 3.80 -3.98
N ASN A 48 0.06 3.04 -3.08
CA ASN A 48 -0.02 3.40 -1.68
C ASN A 48 1.35 3.18 -0.99
N PRO A 49 2.01 4.22 -0.46
CA PRO A 49 3.29 4.08 0.22
C PRO A 49 3.20 3.44 1.61
N LYS A 50 2.01 3.39 2.23
CA LYS A 50 1.80 2.84 3.59
C LYS A 50 1.12 1.47 3.60
N ILE A 51 1.01 0.78 2.45
CA ILE A 51 0.38 -0.55 2.44
C ILE A 51 1.24 -1.54 3.23
N PRO A 52 0.67 -2.24 4.24
CA PRO A 52 1.45 -3.19 5.02
C PRO A 52 1.83 -4.40 4.16
N GLN A 53 3.14 -4.60 3.99
CA GLN A 53 3.72 -5.74 3.27
C GLN A 53 3.47 -7.08 3.98
N ASP A 54 3.11 -7.05 5.26
CA ASP A 54 2.84 -8.23 6.10
C ASP A 54 1.69 -9.09 5.53
N CYS A 55 0.64 -8.45 5.00
CA CYS A 55 -0.49 -9.14 4.36
C CYS A 55 -0.06 -9.93 3.11
N ALA A 56 0.98 -9.49 2.42
CA ALA A 56 1.40 -10.10 1.17
C ALA A 56 2.28 -11.33 1.31
N GLN A 57 2.77 -11.63 2.51
CA GLN A 57 3.58 -12.83 2.76
C GLN A 57 2.79 -14.13 2.57
N TRP A 58 1.47 -14.08 2.77
CA TRP A 58 0.60 -15.26 2.74
C TRP A 58 -0.62 -15.10 1.83
N CYS A 59 -0.83 -13.91 1.24
CA CYS A 59 -2.01 -13.63 0.43
C CYS A 59 -1.80 -14.04 -1.05
N PRO A 60 -2.67 -14.88 -1.64
CA PRO A 60 -2.55 -15.30 -3.05
C PRO A 60 -2.80 -14.16 -4.06
N HIS A 61 -3.41 -13.06 -3.62
CA HIS A 61 -3.67 -11.87 -4.45
C HIS A 61 -2.65 -10.73 -4.19
N ALA A 62 -1.57 -11.02 -3.48
CA ALA A 62 -0.51 -10.04 -3.18
C ALA A 62 0.08 -9.40 -4.44
N LYS A 63 0.17 -10.16 -5.54
CA LYS A 63 0.70 -9.69 -6.82
C LYS A 63 -0.16 -8.58 -7.44
N ASP A 64 -1.47 -8.72 -7.42
CA ASP A 64 -2.39 -7.71 -7.96
C ASP A 64 -2.52 -6.49 -7.03
N CYS A 65 -2.37 -6.67 -5.72
CA CYS A 65 -2.50 -5.59 -4.76
C CYS A 65 -1.21 -4.77 -4.56
N ILE A 66 -0.05 -5.43 -4.43
CA ILE A 66 1.23 -4.76 -4.14
C ILE A 66 2.36 -5.13 -5.09
N GLY A 67 2.14 -6.05 -6.04
CA GLY A 67 3.18 -6.48 -6.97
C GLY A 67 4.22 -7.42 -6.36
N ILE A 68 3.99 -7.93 -5.15
CA ILE A 68 4.87 -8.92 -4.48
C ILE A 68 4.22 -10.29 -4.62
N SER A 69 4.98 -11.27 -5.12
CA SER A 69 4.54 -12.67 -5.20
C SER A 69 5.30 -13.49 -4.15
N PRO A 70 4.64 -14.38 -3.37
CA PRO A 70 5.33 -15.22 -2.39
C PRO A 70 6.38 -16.15 -3.02
N GLU A 71 6.28 -16.41 -4.34
CA GLU A 71 7.23 -17.24 -5.09
C GLU A 71 8.46 -16.50 -5.62
N GLN A 72 8.54 -15.16 -5.50
CA GLN A 72 9.66 -14.38 -6.04
C GLN A 72 10.41 -13.65 -4.94
N LYS A 73 11.44 -14.31 -4.40
CA LYS A 73 12.56 -13.65 -3.73
C LYS A 73 13.40 -12.94 -4.81
N ASP A 74 13.08 -11.70 -5.18
CA ASP A 74 14.11 -10.78 -5.68
C ASP A 74 13.71 -9.29 -5.64
N VAL A 75 14.56 -8.53 -4.96
CA VAL A 75 14.92 -7.11 -5.08
C VAL A 75 13.83 -6.04 -4.92
N GLY A 76 13.81 -5.52 -3.69
CA GLY A 76 13.41 -4.17 -3.33
C GLY A 76 14.11 -3.75 -2.04
N GLU A 77 15.44 -3.92 -2.00
CA GLU A 77 16.29 -3.37 -0.95
C GLU A 77 16.09 -1.85 -0.90
N THR A 78 15.59 -1.36 0.23
CA THR A 78 16.16 -0.17 0.84
C THR A 78 16.10 -0.38 2.34
N GLN A 79 17.03 -1.19 2.84
CA GLN A 79 17.60 -0.88 4.16
C GLN A 79 18.47 0.37 3.97
N PRO A 80 18.53 1.25 4.97
CA PRO A 80 19.65 1.05 5.88
C PRO A 80 19.16 0.78 7.29
N GLN A 81 19.67 -0.32 7.83
CA GLN A 81 20.00 -0.46 9.22
C GLN A 81 20.77 0.79 9.64
N ASN A 82 20.32 1.52 10.67
CA ASN A 82 21.19 2.44 11.38
C ASN A 82 21.41 1.88 12.79
N GLU A 83 22.56 1.24 12.91
CA GLU A 83 23.24 0.85 14.14
C GLU A 83 23.68 2.10 14.94
N LYS A 84 23.91 1.91 16.24
CA LYS A 84 24.70 2.72 17.20
C LYS A 84 23.92 3.72 18.08
N LYS A 85 23.72 3.35 19.35
CA LYS A 85 24.74 3.56 20.39
C LYS A 85 24.51 2.62 21.58
#